data_AF-A0A2V7GPY6-F1
#
_entry.id   AF-A0A2V7GPY6-F1
#
_cell.length_a   1.000
_cell.length_b   1.000
_cell.length_c   1.000
_cell.angle_alpha   90.00
_cell.angle_beta   90.00
_cell.angle_gamma   90.00
#
_symmetry.space_group_name_H-M   'P 1'
#
loop_
_entity.id
_entity.type
_entity.pdbx_description
1 polymer ?
#
loop_
_entity_poly.entity_id
_entity_poly.type
_entity_poly.pdbx_seq_one_letter_code
_entity_poly.pdbx_strand_id
1 'polypeptide(L)'
;LIETWRRERPGAVVPAFGGRRGHPVIWDAALFGALESSPATRTEGARAVLREHASQTVTLAGDDPAVVDDLNTPEDYERLVREVNRDAY
;
A
#
# COMPACT_ATOMS: atom_id res chain seq x y z
N LEU A 1 -3.25 -4.17 10.14
CA LEU A 1 -1.93 -4.35 9.48
C LEU A 1 -0.87 -4.93 10.42
N ILE A 2 -0.40 -4.18 11.42
CA ILE A 2 0.69 -4.61 12.33
C ILE A 2 0.35 -5.88 13.10
N GLU A 3 -0.88 -6.00 13.61
CA GLU A 3 -1.32 -7.19 14.35
C GLU A 3 -1.24 -8.46 13.49
N THR A 4 -1.75 -8.40 12.27
CA THR A 4 -1.65 -9.49 11.30
C THR A 4 -0.20 -9.85 11.03
N TRP A 5 0.68 -8.86 10.82
CA TRP A 5 2.10 -9.14 10.62
C TRP A 5 2.74 -9.82 11.84
N ARG A 6 2.43 -9.36 13.07
CA ARG A 6 2.96 -9.96 14.30
C ARG A 6 2.51 -11.41 14.49
N ARG A 7 1.27 -11.73 14.12
CA ARG A 7 0.67 -13.06 14.28
C ARG A 7 1.17 -14.05 13.23
N GLU A 8 1.17 -13.65 11.96
CA GLU A 8 1.38 -14.57 10.83
C GLU A 8 2.79 -14.46 10.23
N ARG A 9 3.53 -13.39 10.54
CA ARG A 9 4.85 -13.08 9.98
C ARG A 9 4.91 -13.27 8.45
N PRO A 10 3.94 -12.76 7.67
CA PRO A 10 4.00 -12.84 6.22
C PRO A 10 5.09 -11.91 5.69
N GLY A 11 5.59 -12.18 4.48
CA GLY A 11 6.60 -11.35 3.81
C GLY A 11 6.14 -9.91 3.60
N ALA A 12 4.84 -9.69 3.37
CA ALA A 12 4.23 -8.37 3.35
C ALA A 12 2.77 -8.39 3.83
N VAL A 13 2.31 -7.26 4.39
CA VAL A 13 0.88 -7.01 4.66
C VAL A 13 0.47 -5.72 3.97
N VAL A 14 -0.57 -5.80 3.15
CA VAL A 14 -1.07 -4.68 2.33
C VAL A 14 -2.57 -4.47 2.57
N PRO A 15 -3.01 -3.23 2.84
CA PRO A 15 -4.44 -2.94 2.89
C PRO A 15 -5.01 -2.84 1.47
N ALA A 16 -6.28 -3.16 1.31
CA ALA A 16 -6.99 -3.02 0.04
C ALA A 16 -8.40 -2.47 0.27
N PHE A 17 -8.80 -1.48 -0.50
CA PHE A 17 -10.15 -0.92 -0.50
C PHE A 17 -10.78 -1.12 -1.88
N GLY A 18 -12.00 -1.66 -1.95
CA GLY A 18 -12.69 -1.91 -3.22
C GLY A 18 -11.90 -2.78 -4.21
N GLY A 19 -11.10 -3.73 -3.72
CA GLY A 19 -10.25 -4.61 -4.54
C GLY A 19 -8.94 -3.97 -5.01
N ARG A 20 -8.68 -2.69 -4.69
CA ARG A 20 -7.43 -2.00 -4.99
C ARG A 20 -6.53 -2.00 -3.76
N ARG A 21 -5.29 -2.47 -3.93
CA ARG A 21 -4.25 -2.39 -2.89
C ARG A 21 -3.81 -0.94 -2.70
N GLY A 22 -3.54 -0.56 -1.46
CA GLY A 22 -3.14 0.80 -1.10
C GLY A 22 -2.03 0.84 -0.06
N HIS A 23 -1.89 1.98 0.61
CA HIS A 23 -0.87 2.27 1.62
C HIS A 23 -1.47 2.42 3.02
N PRO A 24 -0.68 2.21 4.10
CA PRO A 24 0.73 1.80 4.11
C PRO A 24 0.92 0.29 3.92
N VAL A 25 2.06 -0.11 3.33
CA VAL A 25 2.47 -1.52 3.21
C VAL A 25 3.46 -1.84 4.34
N ILE A 26 3.21 -2.93 5.08
CA ILE A 26 4.17 -3.47 6.04
C ILE A 26 5.02 -4.52 5.32
N TRP A 27 6.34 -4.36 5.37
CA TRP A 27 7.31 -5.27 4.79
C TRP A 27 8.06 -6.03 5.89
N ASP A 28 8.14 -7.34 5.76
CA ASP A 28 9.06 -8.12 6.57
C ASP A 28 10.49 -7.96 6.05
N ALA A 29 11.46 -8.02 6.97
CA ALA A 29 12.88 -7.88 6.64
C ALA A 29 13.34 -8.95 5.62
N ALA A 30 12.67 -10.11 5.56
CA ALA A 30 12.94 -11.14 4.57
C ALA A 30 12.80 -10.66 3.11
N LEU A 31 12.00 -9.62 2.84
CA LEU A 31 11.80 -9.08 1.49
C LEU A 31 12.67 -7.85 1.19
N PHE A 32 13.48 -7.34 2.13
CA PHE A 32 14.31 -6.16 1.89
C PHE A 32 15.33 -6.39 0.77
N GLY A 33 15.94 -7.57 0.72
CA GLY A 33 16.85 -7.94 -0.37
C GLY A 33 16.16 -7.95 -1.74
N ALA A 34 14.91 -8.42 -1.81
CA ALA A 34 14.12 -8.40 -3.04
C ALA A 34 13.76 -6.97 -3.46
N LEU A 35 13.40 -6.10 -2.52
CA LEU A 35 13.14 -4.68 -2.77
C LEU A 35 14.35 -3.96 -3.33
N GLU A 36 15.54 -4.24 -2.79
CA GLU A 36 16.78 -3.59 -3.21
C GLU A 36 17.31 -4.12 -4.56
N SER A 37 17.23 -5.43 -4.78
CA SER A 37 17.94 -6.09 -5.89
C SER A 37 17.07 -6.48 -7.09
N SER A 38 15.74 -6.56 -6.93
CA SER A 38 14.86 -7.01 -8.03
C SER A 38 14.93 -6.03 -9.21
N PRO A 39 15.26 -6.49 -10.43
CA PRO A 39 15.31 -5.62 -11.59
C PRO A 39 13.97 -4.92 -11.90
N ALA A 40 12.86 -5.58 -11.57
CA ALA A 40 11.51 -5.07 -11.80
C ALA A 40 11.17 -3.87 -10.91
N THR A 41 11.87 -3.66 -9.79
CA THR A 41 11.66 -2.49 -8.93
C THR A 41 12.15 -1.20 -9.58
N ARG A 42 13.05 -1.26 -10.57
CA ARG A 42 13.48 -0.07 -11.32
C ARG A 42 12.36 0.55 -12.16
N THR A 43 11.43 -0.26 -12.64
CA THR A 43 10.34 0.19 -13.52
C THR A 43 9.02 0.33 -12.79
N GLU A 44 8.72 -0.58 -11.87
CA GLU A 44 7.41 -0.68 -11.22
C GLU A 44 7.45 -0.39 -9.71
N GLY A 45 8.64 -0.12 -9.18
CA GLY A 45 8.86 0.10 -7.75
C GLY A 45 8.53 -1.13 -6.91
N ALA A 46 8.18 -0.88 -5.64
CA ALA A 46 7.89 -1.95 -4.67
C ALA A 46 6.64 -2.79 -5.03
N ARG A 47 5.80 -2.35 -5.98
CA ARG A 47 4.64 -3.10 -6.47
C ARG A 47 5.05 -4.39 -7.20
N ALA A 48 6.21 -4.40 -7.85
CA ALA A 48 6.74 -5.61 -8.48
C ALA A 48 7.00 -6.71 -7.44
N VAL A 49 7.63 -6.37 -6.31
CA VAL A 49 7.93 -7.33 -5.24
C VAL A 49 6.65 -7.89 -4.62
N LEU A 50 5.61 -7.07 -4.44
CA LEU A 50 4.30 -7.55 -3.97
C LEU A 50 3.66 -8.56 -4.93
N ARG A 51 3.90 -8.42 -6.24
CA ARG A 51 3.38 -9.35 -7.24
C ARG A 51 4.20 -10.63 -7.29
N GLU A 52 5.53 -10.52 -7.28
CA GLU A 52 6.45 -11.67 -7.29
C GLU A 52 6.31 -12.52 -6.02
N HIS A 53 6.07 -11.88 -4.87
CA HIS A 53 5.87 -12.54 -3.58
C HIS A 53 4.40 -12.58 -3.14
N ALA A 54 3.47 -12.70 -4.10
CA ALA A 54 2.04 -12.73 -3.81
C ALA A 54 1.63 -13.85 -2.84
N SER A 55 2.32 -15.01 -2.89
CA SER A 55 2.10 -16.13 -1.96
C SER A 55 2.54 -15.85 -0.52
N GLN A 56 3.40 -14.85 -0.32
CA GLN A 56 3.89 -14.42 0.99
C GLN A 56 3.24 -13.09 1.42
N THR A 57 2.25 -12.60 0.66
CA THR A 57 1.60 -11.31 0.90
C THR A 57 0.19 -11.52 1.42
N VAL A 58 -0.10 -10.97 2.60
CA VAL A 58 -1.45 -10.94 3.15
C VAL A 58 -2.12 -9.63 2.75
N THR A 59 -3.26 -9.73 2.06
CA THR A 59 -4.10 -8.57 1.71
C THR A 59 -5.24 -8.47 2.70
N LEU A 60 -5.41 -7.30 3.34
CA LEU A 60 -6.48 -7.04 4.29
C LEU A 60 -7.46 -6.04 3.69
N ALA A 61 -8.76 -6.34 3.74
CA ALA A 61 -9.76 -5.34 3.40
C ALA A 61 -9.64 -4.17 4.40
N GLY A 62 -9.43 -2.96 3.88
CA GLY A 62 -9.50 -1.72 4.65
C GLY A 62 -10.91 -1.15 4.57
N ASP A 63 -11.33 -0.47 5.63
CA ASP A 63 -12.64 0.18 5.71
C ASP A 63 -12.59 1.68 5.32
N ASP A 64 -11.39 2.22 5.14
CA ASP A 64 -11.15 3.62 4.82
C ASP A 64 -10.71 3.79 3.35
N PRO A 65 -11.44 4.54 2.52
CA PRO A 65 -11.05 4.84 1.14
C PRO A 65 -9.73 5.63 1.04
N ALA A 66 -9.30 6.35 2.08
CA ALA A 66 -8.04 7.09 2.09
C ALA A 66 -6.81 6.18 1.91
N VAL A 67 -6.94 4.88 2.20
CA VAL A 67 -5.90 3.87 1.98
C VAL A 67 -5.45 3.78 0.53
N VAL A 68 -6.36 4.04 -0.42
CA VAL A 68 -6.08 3.97 -1.87
C VAL A 68 -5.98 5.36 -2.50
N ASP A 69 -6.08 6.42 -1.70
CA ASP A 69 -6.07 7.79 -2.18
C ASP A 69 -4.63 8.28 -2.36
N ASP A 70 -4.26 8.50 -3.62
CA ASP A 70 -2.89 8.75 -4.07
C ASP A 70 -2.82 10.21 -4.54
N LEU A 71 -2.15 11.08 -3.78
CA LEU A 71 -2.04 12.52 -4.07
C LEU A 71 -0.84 12.81 -4.99
N ASN A 72 -0.93 12.37 -6.25
CA ASN A 72 0.20 12.42 -7.17
C ASN A 72 0.19 13.62 -8.11
N THR A 73 -0.96 14.29 -8.27
CA THR A 73 -1.15 15.42 -9.18
C THR A 73 -1.62 16.69 -8.44
N PRO A 74 -1.38 17.89 -9.00
CA PRO A 74 -1.96 19.12 -8.47
C PRO A 74 -3.48 19.05 -8.33
N GLU A 75 -4.16 18.38 -9.26
CA GLU A 75 -5.61 18.17 -9.25
C GLU A 75 -6.05 17.28 -8.07
N ASP A 76 -5.27 16.26 -7.72
CA ASP A 76 -5.53 15.42 -6.54
C ASP A 76 -5.47 16.25 -5.26
N TYR A 77 -4.50 17.16 -5.17
CA TYR A 77 -4.37 18.09 -4.05
C TYR A 77 -5.56 19.06 -3.98
N GLU A 78 -5.97 19.65 -5.10
CA GLU A 78 -7.14 20.53 -5.15
C GLU A 78 -8.43 19.82 -4.72
N ARG A 79 -8.62 18.56 -5.15
CA ARG A 79 -9.75 17.74 -4.71
C ARG A 79 -9.74 17.59 -3.19
N LEU A 80 -8.60 17.17 -2.61
CA LEU A 80 -8.48 16.98 -1.17
C LEU A 80 -8.80 18.27 -0.40
N VAL A 81 -8.24 19.40 -0.83
CA VAL A 81 -8.49 20.71 -0.21
C VAL A 81 -9.98 21.07 -0.28
N ARG A 82 -10.68 20.76 -1.38
CA ARG A 82 -12.12 21.00 -1.50
C ARG A 82 -12.96 20.08 -0.61
N GLU A 83 -12.55 18.82 -0.40
CA GLU A 83 -13.23 17.90 0.52
C GLU A 83 -13.07 18.36 1.97
N VAL A 84 -11.83 18.61 2.42
CA VAL A 84 -11.54 19.06 3.79
C VAL A 84 -12.27 20.35 4.14
N ASN A 85 -12.33 21.32 3.21
CA ASN A 85 -13.04 22.58 3.44
C ASN A 85 -14.57 22.42 3.45
N ARG A 86 -15.12 21.35 2.88
CA ARG A 86 -16.57 21.09 2.85
C ARG A 86 -17.06 20.47 4.16
N ASP A 87 -16.22 19.67 4.81
CA ASP A 87 -16.51 19.05 6.11
C ASP A 87 -16.31 20.02 7.29
N ALA A 88 -15.73 21.18 7.04
CA ALA A 88 -15.49 22.22 8.04
C ALA A 88 -16.69 23.18 8.27
N TYR A 89 -17.82 22.97 7.58
CA TYR A 89 -19.04 23.78 7.68
C TYR A 89 -20.29 22.96 8.00
#